data_AF-A0AAW0G619-F1
#
_entry.id   AF-A0AAW0G619-F1
#
_cell.length_a   1.000
_cell.length_b   1.000
_cell.length_c   1.000
_cell.angle_alpha   90.00
_cell.angle_beta   90.00
_cell.angle_gamma   90.00
#
_symmetry.space_group_name_H-M   'P 1'
#
loop_
_entity.id
_entity.type
_entity.pdbx_description
1 polymer ?
#
loop_
_entity_poly.entity_id
_entity_poly.type
_entity_poly.pdbx_seq_one_letter_code
_entity_poly.pdbx_strand_id
1 'polypeptide(L)'
;MVILPRFWGGLPFPPSYLVELSRDLNMGKDPLTFPPTEIYKRFYSEPRSEKATSSDVQRLFDSEPTPISTKVDELVMRGADDSLVKLALLKALQDKIDVNYDVVEFVQHILKFTPDDIPDRENGYTLHKDSCQSFSDRTYHKLDTPHQQMFAGERACCHAFQEIVWDLTRQLDPGARDTRSFPAKLTFMHEQIVQGDFASYKPDFAYSVPAPAAKEAKWEFMGSFGEVKKTRASVFRPGRSNKVSMAKIKNLREDWAKTTSQSKNASKAVTPEPPKPTTPSKITTRAGSKRKAAAEAVIRTAKKIKIDKTRAASTLRTRPLVKFTGPEMQTAKYINELLSHGIRAYAFGFLLQETRMSLWYVDRMGMATSQSFDIFLNPELFVLVVAALHFADRDKLGTIPLVKYPDDASRSHDKATLELPRAIGSDGAPIDEQLSFGLRVSAASPLIVAYGAVGRGTTVVPITSDARARELFGKDKLVAKLCWPSTKRRDEAEIIRMIRTKLKENKKAKVYLKNIVDLKCSLDMSAVEIGLPRAFMDLTAPYEPRLLRTLIMVEYLPLEQIRSLDDFKVVFDRHFRWYVVLQANICVGW
;
A
#
# COMPACT_ATOMS: atom_id res chain seq x y z
N MET A 1 18.53 -3.52 -36.96
CA MET A 1 18.41 -4.13 -35.60
C MET A 1 16.92 -4.17 -35.26
N VAL A 2 16.26 -5.28 -35.63
CA VAL A 2 14.80 -5.49 -35.53
C VAL A 2 14.57 -6.85 -34.85
N ILE A 3 14.12 -6.79 -33.58
CA ILE A 3 12.97 -7.46 -32.93
C ILE A 3 12.63 -8.96 -33.18
N LEU A 4 12.56 -9.71 -32.04
CA LEU A 4 11.74 -10.88 -31.61
C LEU A 4 11.96 -12.30 -32.19
N PRO A 5 11.71 -13.37 -31.40
CA PRO A 5 10.34 -13.91 -31.23
C PRO A 5 9.87 -14.16 -29.77
N ARG A 6 8.55 -13.98 -29.60
CA ARG A 6 7.68 -14.55 -28.55
C ARG A 6 7.48 -16.05 -28.77
N PHE A 7 7.21 -16.79 -27.68
CA PHE A 7 6.15 -17.80 -27.46
C PHE A 7 6.63 -18.83 -26.45
N TRP A 8 5.96 -18.97 -25.30
CA TRP A 8 5.65 -20.24 -24.61
C TRP A 8 4.57 -19.89 -23.57
N GLY A 9 3.31 -20.20 -23.89
CA GLY A 9 2.21 -20.20 -22.95
C GLY A 9 2.19 -21.55 -22.24
N GLY A 10 2.34 -21.55 -20.91
CA GLY A 10 2.26 -22.76 -20.08
C GLY A 10 0.86 -22.92 -19.50
N LEU A 11 0.16 -23.98 -19.93
CA LEU A 11 -1.01 -24.54 -19.26
C LEU A 11 -0.63 -25.09 -17.87
N PRO A 12 -1.55 -25.13 -16.87
CA PRO A 12 -1.28 -25.78 -15.60
C PRO A 12 -1.28 -27.31 -15.76
N PHE A 13 -0.26 -27.98 -15.22
CA PHE A 13 -0.22 -29.45 -15.11
C PHE A 13 -1.02 -29.94 -13.89
N PRO A 14 -1.69 -31.11 -13.97
CA PRO A 14 -2.43 -31.68 -12.85
C PRO A 14 -1.51 -32.25 -11.75
N PRO A 15 -2.01 -32.41 -10.50
CA PRO A 15 -1.21 -32.73 -9.31
C PRO A 15 -0.54 -34.12 -9.30
N SER A 16 -0.72 -34.95 -10.33
CA SER A 16 -0.26 -36.34 -10.35
C SER A 16 1.21 -36.54 -10.74
N TYR A 17 1.94 -35.49 -11.16
CA TYR A 17 3.33 -35.61 -11.61
C TYR A 17 4.43 -35.40 -10.54
N LEU A 18 4.06 -34.99 -9.31
CA LEU A 18 5.05 -34.79 -8.23
C LEU A 18 5.33 -36.07 -7.42
N VAL A 19 4.62 -37.16 -7.68
CA VAL A 19 4.85 -38.45 -7.00
C VAL A 19 5.95 -39.28 -7.69
N GLU A 20 6.18 -39.10 -8.99
CA GLU A 20 7.19 -39.88 -9.74
C GLU A 20 8.63 -39.33 -9.65
N LEU A 21 8.82 -38.05 -9.32
CA LEU A 21 10.16 -37.46 -9.14
C LEU A 21 10.89 -37.90 -7.86
N SER A 22 10.21 -38.63 -6.98
CA SER A 22 10.83 -39.30 -5.81
C SER A 22 11.41 -40.69 -6.14
N ARG A 23 11.03 -41.28 -7.28
CA ARG A 23 11.48 -42.62 -7.70
C ARG A 23 12.75 -42.60 -8.58
N ASP A 24 13.03 -41.50 -9.27
CA ASP A 24 14.15 -41.43 -10.23
C ASP A 24 15.48 -40.92 -9.66
N LEU A 25 15.58 -40.69 -8.34
CA LEU A 25 16.86 -40.35 -7.69
C LEU A 25 17.77 -41.55 -7.42
N ASN A 26 17.49 -42.69 -8.05
CA ASN A 26 18.19 -43.94 -7.79
C ASN A 26 18.64 -44.62 -9.09
N MET A 27 19.53 -44.00 -9.88
CA MET A 27 20.36 -44.74 -10.86
C MET A 27 21.72 -44.07 -11.10
N GLY A 28 22.78 -44.86 -10.90
CA GLY A 28 23.61 -45.34 -12.01
C GLY A 28 24.59 -44.36 -12.67
N LYS A 29 25.87 -44.76 -12.67
CA LYS A 29 26.96 -44.16 -13.44
C LYS A 29 26.70 -44.32 -14.95
N ASP A 30 26.57 -43.22 -15.70
CA ASP A 30 27.20 -42.98 -17.02
C ASP A 30 26.70 -41.66 -17.67
N PRO A 31 27.50 -40.98 -18.52
CA PRO A 31 27.15 -39.68 -19.08
C PRO A 31 26.35 -39.81 -20.40
N LEU A 32 25.20 -39.14 -20.48
CA LEU A 32 24.40 -39.04 -21.71
C LEU A 32 24.87 -37.87 -22.59
N THR A 33 25.35 -38.19 -23.78
CA THR A 33 25.51 -37.30 -24.94
C THR A 33 24.18 -37.16 -25.71
N PHE A 34 23.82 -35.94 -26.14
CA PHE A 34 22.69 -35.68 -27.04
C PHE A 34 23.16 -35.24 -28.44
N PRO A 35 22.46 -35.62 -29.54
CA PRO A 35 22.82 -35.23 -30.91
C PRO A 35 22.16 -33.91 -31.36
N PRO A 36 22.64 -33.26 -32.44
CA PRO A 36 22.24 -31.91 -32.82
C PRO A 36 21.12 -31.81 -33.86
N THR A 37 20.25 -30.82 -33.66
CA THR A 37 19.52 -29.96 -34.62
C THR A 37 19.20 -30.48 -36.03
N GLU A 38 17.92 -30.76 -36.27
CA GLU A 38 17.20 -30.39 -37.51
C GLU A 38 15.73 -30.12 -37.16
N ILE A 39 15.21 -28.96 -37.60
CA ILE A 39 13.80 -28.60 -37.92
C ILE A 39 13.76 -27.07 -37.87
N TYR A 40 14.04 -26.40 -38.98
CA TYR A 40 13.58 -25.02 -39.27
C TYR A 40 13.71 -24.75 -40.78
N LYS A 41 12.80 -25.30 -41.58
CA LYS A 41 12.54 -24.85 -42.95
C LYS A 41 11.06 -25.05 -43.29
N ARG A 42 10.23 -24.06 -42.97
CA ARG A 42 9.01 -23.74 -43.72
C ARG A 42 8.36 -22.47 -43.17
N PHE A 43 7.95 -21.60 -44.10
CA PHE A 43 7.18 -20.36 -43.93
C PHE A 43 7.98 -19.07 -43.66
N TYR A 44 8.48 -18.48 -44.74
CA TYR A 44 8.57 -17.03 -44.88
C TYR A 44 7.88 -16.62 -46.18
N SER A 45 6.87 -15.77 -46.08
CA SER A 45 6.40 -14.90 -47.16
C SER A 45 5.88 -13.58 -46.56
N GLU A 46 6.10 -12.51 -47.33
CA GLU A 46 6.15 -11.07 -47.04
C GLU A 46 4.93 -10.36 -46.39
N PRO A 47 5.09 -9.10 -45.91
CA PRO A 47 4.12 -8.43 -45.05
C PRO A 47 3.09 -7.58 -45.81
N ARG A 48 1.87 -7.49 -45.28
CA ARG A 48 0.90 -6.44 -45.62
C ARG A 48 0.76 -5.45 -44.47
N SER A 49 0.87 -4.17 -44.83
CA SER A 49 0.59 -3.01 -43.99
C SER A 49 -0.91 -2.85 -43.75
N GLU A 50 -1.33 -2.65 -42.51
CA GLU A 50 -2.65 -2.08 -42.23
C GLU A 50 -2.65 -1.27 -40.92
N LYS A 51 -3.36 -0.13 -40.99
CA LYS A 51 -3.46 0.92 -39.97
C LYS A 51 -4.38 0.47 -38.84
N ALA A 52 -4.01 0.75 -37.60
CA ALA A 52 -4.86 0.51 -36.43
C ALA A 52 -5.97 1.57 -36.32
N THR A 53 -7.21 1.13 -36.16
CA THR A 53 -8.39 1.96 -35.84
C THR A 53 -8.93 1.68 -34.43
N SER A 54 -9.63 2.68 -33.88
CA SER A 54 -10.16 2.88 -32.52
C SER A 54 -11.12 1.81 -31.92
N SER A 55 -11.11 0.55 -32.37
CA SER A 55 -12.10 -0.47 -31.95
C SER A 55 -11.57 -1.59 -31.04
N ASP A 56 -10.30 -1.58 -30.66
CA ASP A 56 -9.69 -2.70 -29.90
C ASP A 56 -9.90 -2.63 -28.37
N VAL A 57 -10.55 -1.59 -27.84
CA VAL A 57 -10.80 -1.43 -26.40
C VAL A 57 -11.93 -2.32 -25.89
N GLN A 58 -12.78 -2.88 -26.77
CA GLN A 58 -13.98 -3.62 -26.35
C GLN A 58 -13.77 -5.14 -26.15
N ARG A 59 -12.62 -5.73 -26.55
CA ARG A 59 -12.37 -7.19 -26.48
C ARG A 59 -11.62 -7.65 -25.22
N LEU A 60 -11.31 -6.76 -24.28
CA LEU A 60 -10.56 -7.06 -23.05
C LEU A 60 -11.41 -7.61 -21.89
N PHE A 61 -12.70 -7.90 -22.10
CA PHE A 61 -13.65 -8.24 -21.02
C PHE A 61 -13.98 -9.74 -20.85
N ASP A 62 -13.43 -10.65 -21.65
CA ASP A 62 -13.80 -12.08 -21.59
C ASP A 62 -12.64 -13.07 -21.32
N SER A 63 -11.55 -12.65 -20.67
CA SER A 63 -10.46 -13.56 -20.27
C SER A 63 -10.26 -13.64 -18.76
N GLU A 64 -10.28 -14.86 -18.22
CA GLU A 64 -9.95 -15.20 -16.83
C GLU A 64 -8.61 -14.58 -16.36
N PRO A 65 -8.47 -14.30 -15.04
CA PRO A 65 -7.42 -13.42 -14.52
C PRO A 65 -6.02 -14.01 -14.71
N THR A 66 -5.27 -13.42 -15.64
CA THR A 66 -3.83 -13.59 -15.76
C THR A 66 -3.12 -12.76 -14.67
N PRO A 67 -2.02 -13.23 -14.05
CA PRO A 67 -1.24 -12.41 -13.13
C PRO A 67 -0.73 -11.18 -13.88
N ILE A 68 -1.09 -9.99 -13.42
CA ILE A 68 -0.64 -8.72 -14.00
C ILE A 68 0.85 -8.59 -13.68
N SER A 69 1.67 -9.02 -14.62
CA SER A 69 3.13 -8.93 -14.61
C SER A 69 3.57 -7.59 -15.22
N THR A 70 4.44 -6.89 -14.49
CA THR A 70 5.60 -6.09 -14.97
C THR A 70 5.42 -4.89 -15.90
N LYS A 71 4.24 -4.56 -16.42
CA LYS A 71 4.12 -3.44 -17.39
C LYS A 71 4.04 -2.02 -16.80
N VAL A 72 3.76 -1.86 -15.52
CA VAL A 72 3.68 -0.51 -14.92
C VAL A 72 5.08 -0.04 -14.50
N ASP A 73 5.88 -0.92 -13.91
CA ASP A 73 7.21 -0.54 -13.37
C ASP A 73 8.19 -0.10 -14.49
N GLU A 74 8.23 -0.79 -15.63
CA GLU A 74 9.14 -0.46 -16.75
C GLU A 74 8.80 0.88 -17.47
N LEU A 75 7.55 1.35 -17.39
CA LEU A 75 7.08 2.55 -18.10
C LEU A 75 7.23 3.84 -17.27
N VAL A 76 7.46 3.74 -15.96
CA VAL A 76 7.45 4.88 -15.04
C VAL A 76 8.76 5.67 -15.07
N MET A 77 9.88 5.07 -15.49
CA MET A 77 11.20 5.71 -15.56
C MET A 77 11.33 6.87 -16.58
N ARG A 78 10.28 7.20 -17.35
CA ARG A 78 10.26 8.34 -18.31
C ARG A 78 9.05 9.26 -18.15
N GLY A 79 8.48 9.33 -16.96
CA GLY A 79 7.21 10.03 -16.70
C GLY A 79 6.04 9.17 -17.15
N ALA A 80 5.39 8.51 -16.20
CA ALA A 80 4.27 7.63 -16.49
C ALA A 80 3.17 8.38 -17.26
N ASP A 81 2.67 7.78 -18.35
CA ASP A 81 1.48 8.27 -19.06
C ASP A 81 0.32 8.36 -18.07
N ASP A 82 -0.18 9.58 -17.84
CA ASP A 82 -1.28 9.87 -16.91
C ASP A 82 -2.51 8.98 -17.16
N SER A 83 -2.77 8.61 -18.42
CA SER A 83 -3.86 7.70 -18.79
C SER A 83 -3.64 6.29 -18.23
N LEU A 84 -2.39 5.80 -18.26
CA LEU A 84 -2.04 4.49 -17.72
C LEU A 84 -2.12 4.47 -16.20
N VAL A 85 -1.66 5.54 -15.53
CA VAL A 85 -1.77 5.67 -14.07
C VAL A 85 -3.25 5.67 -13.65
N LYS A 86 -4.10 6.44 -14.33
CA LYS A 86 -5.55 6.46 -14.09
C LYS A 86 -6.17 5.07 -14.27
N LEU A 87 -5.85 4.37 -15.36
CA LEU A 87 -6.37 3.03 -15.62
C LEU A 87 -5.91 2.03 -14.55
N ALA A 88 -4.64 2.10 -14.15
CA ALA A 88 -4.09 1.25 -13.10
C ALA A 88 -4.79 1.49 -11.76
N LEU A 89 -5.02 2.75 -11.39
CA LEU A 89 -5.74 3.11 -10.15
C LEU A 89 -7.20 2.67 -10.18
N LEU A 90 -7.91 2.91 -11.29
CA LEU A 90 -9.29 2.44 -11.47
C LEU A 90 -9.38 0.94 -11.27
N LYS A 91 -8.47 0.18 -11.91
CA LYS A 91 -8.45 -1.28 -11.79
C LYS A 91 -8.06 -1.74 -10.39
N ALA A 92 -7.09 -1.08 -9.75
CA ALA A 92 -6.57 -1.49 -8.45
C ALA A 92 -7.57 -1.22 -7.30
N LEU A 93 -8.38 -0.17 -7.43
CA LEU A 93 -9.31 0.31 -6.41
C LEU A 93 -10.78 -0.04 -6.68
N GLN A 94 -11.14 -0.52 -7.88
CA GLN A 94 -12.54 -0.69 -8.33
C GLN A 94 -13.52 -1.27 -7.31
N ASP A 95 -13.07 -2.25 -6.52
CA ASP A 95 -13.84 -3.02 -5.54
C ASP A 95 -13.34 -2.86 -4.10
N LYS A 96 -12.36 -1.97 -3.86
CA LYS A 96 -11.64 -1.83 -2.58
C LYS A 96 -11.81 -0.45 -1.96
N ILE A 97 -12.95 0.19 -2.21
CA ILE A 97 -13.24 1.53 -1.73
C ILE A 97 -14.44 1.46 -0.80
N ASP A 98 -14.23 1.94 0.43
CA ASP A 98 -15.31 2.34 1.31
C ASP A 98 -15.46 3.86 1.24
N VAL A 99 -16.70 4.33 1.13
CA VAL A 99 -17.03 5.75 1.04
C VAL A 99 -17.96 6.15 2.16
N ASN A 100 -18.03 7.45 2.46
CA ASN A 100 -18.94 8.03 3.43
C ASN A 100 -18.71 7.55 4.88
N TYR A 101 -17.45 7.31 5.25
CA TYR A 101 -17.06 7.04 6.62
C TYR A 101 -17.30 8.27 7.51
N ASP A 102 -17.79 8.09 8.74
CA ASP A 102 -18.04 9.24 9.64
C ASP A 102 -16.76 10.05 9.87
N VAL A 103 -16.85 11.38 9.85
CA VAL A 103 -15.67 12.26 9.89
C VAL A 103 -14.94 12.15 11.23
N VAL A 104 -15.67 12.04 12.34
CA VAL A 104 -15.07 11.96 13.69
C VAL A 104 -14.43 10.58 13.88
N GLU A 105 -15.12 9.51 13.49
CA GLU A 105 -14.54 8.16 13.50
C GLU A 105 -13.31 8.08 12.58
N PHE A 106 -13.35 8.74 11.41
CA PHE A 106 -12.24 8.74 10.46
C PHE A 106 -10.98 9.36 11.07
N VAL A 107 -11.12 10.55 11.66
CA VAL A 107 -10.01 11.26 12.31
C VAL A 107 -9.48 10.46 13.50
N GLN A 108 -10.37 9.86 14.31
CA GLN A 108 -9.95 9.02 15.42
C GLN A 108 -9.18 7.79 14.94
N HIS A 109 -9.68 7.04 13.98
CA HIS A 109 -9.05 5.79 13.58
C HIS A 109 -7.70 6.00 12.87
N ILE A 110 -7.56 7.10 12.12
CA ILE A 110 -6.35 7.38 11.33
C ILE A 110 -5.35 8.22 12.11
N LEU A 111 -5.77 9.39 12.61
CA LEU A 111 -4.90 10.34 13.29
C LEU A 111 -4.84 10.13 14.80
N LYS A 112 -5.59 9.16 15.34
CA LYS A 112 -5.64 8.84 16.79
C LYS A 112 -6.00 10.07 17.63
N PHE A 113 -6.93 10.87 17.11
CA PHE A 113 -7.31 12.16 17.68
C PHE A 113 -8.83 12.26 17.77
N THR A 114 -9.32 12.79 18.89
CA THR A 114 -10.74 12.90 19.21
C THR A 114 -11.12 14.35 19.54
N PRO A 115 -12.41 14.70 19.57
CA PRO A 115 -12.84 16.02 20.02
C PRO A 115 -12.42 16.36 21.46
N ASP A 116 -12.17 15.37 22.32
CA ASP A 116 -11.69 15.56 23.70
C ASP A 116 -10.24 16.07 23.75
N ASP A 117 -9.44 15.76 22.71
CA ASP A 117 -8.04 16.18 22.62
C ASP A 117 -7.89 17.65 22.18
N ILE A 118 -8.96 18.30 21.73
CA ILE A 118 -8.95 19.72 21.34
C ILE A 118 -8.84 20.57 22.61
N PRO A 119 -7.80 21.43 22.75
CA PRO A 119 -7.65 22.30 23.91
C PRO A 119 -8.88 23.19 24.13
N ASP A 120 -9.34 23.29 25.37
CA ASP A 120 -10.43 24.21 25.71
C ASP A 120 -9.92 25.67 25.67
N ARG A 121 -10.72 26.57 25.07
CA ARG A 121 -10.43 28.01 25.03
C ARG A 121 -11.66 28.80 25.44
N GLU A 122 -11.47 29.80 26.29
CA GLU A 122 -12.56 30.64 26.81
C GLU A 122 -13.41 31.25 25.69
N ASN A 123 -12.75 31.72 24.63
CA ASN A 123 -13.40 32.34 23.47
C ASN A 123 -13.68 31.36 22.31
N GLY A 124 -13.46 30.07 22.53
CA GLY A 124 -13.49 29.05 21.47
C GLY A 124 -12.42 29.29 20.40
N TYR A 125 -12.76 28.96 19.16
CA TYR A 125 -11.90 29.13 18.00
C TYR A 125 -12.54 30.08 17.00
N THR A 126 -11.74 30.78 16.21
CA THR A 126 -12.24 31.66 15.15
C THR A 126 -11.62 31.33 13.81
N LEU A 127 -12.41 31.29 12.75
CA LEU A 127 -11.86 31.27 11.40
C LEU A 127 -11.48 32.70 10.99
N HIS A 128 -10.31 32.89 10.38
CA HIS A 128 -9.83 34.20 9.95
C HIS A 128 -10.78 34.83 8.92
N LYS A 129 -11.53 35.86 9.33
CA LYS A 129 -12.68 36.39 8.58
C LYS A 129 -12.34 36.79 7.15
N ASP A 130 -11.27 37.56 6.99
CA ASP A 130 -10.87 38.09 5.68
C ASP A 130 -10.38 36.97 4.76
N SER A 131 -9.74 35.94 5.32
CA SER A 131 -9.34 34.77 4.56
C SER A 131 -10.53 33.90 4.18
N CYS A 132 -11.52 33.73 5.07
CA CYS A 132 -12.78 33.04 4.73
C CYS A 132 -13.53 33.75 3.60
N GLN A 133 -13.63 35.08 3.67
CA GLN A 133 -14.25 35.90 2.63
C GLN A 133 -13.46 35.76 1.32
N SER A 134 -12.13 35.95 1.38
CA SER A 134 -11.24 35.81 0.22
C SER A 134 -11.29 34.42 -0.43
N PHE A 135 -11.40 33.36 0.37
CA PHE A 135 -11.57 31.99 -0.15
C PHE A 135 -12.93 31.80 -0.85
N SER A 136 -13.98 32.41 -0.32
CA SER A 136 -15.35 32.19 -0.77
C SER A 136 -15.71 32.99 -2.03
N ASP A 137 -15.28 34.25 -2.07
CA ASP A 137 -15.58 35.19 -3.15
C ASP A 137 -14.81 34.89 -4.43
N ARG A 138 -13.65 34.23 -4.30
CA ARG A 138 -12.80 33.94 -5.44
C ARG A 138 -13.26 32.66 -6.13
N THR A 139 -13.49 32.79 -7.44
CA THR A 139 -13.71 31.68 -8.36
C THR A 139 -12.39 31.14 -8.91
N TYR A 140 -12.40 29.86 -9.20
CA TYR A 140 -11.52 29.22 -10.15
C TYR A 140 -12.10 29.46 -11.55
N HIS A 141 -11.52 30.39 -12.30
CA HIS A 141 -11.77 30.49 -13.73
C HIS A 141 -10.54 30.06 -14.49
N LYS A 142 -10.62 28.94 -15.22
CA LYS A 142 -9.78 28.72 -16.40
C LYS A 142 -10.34 29.62 -17.51
N LEU A 143 -9.89 30.88 -17.58
CA LEU A 143 -10.20 31.75 -18.72
C LEU A 143 -9.33 31.36 -19.91
N ASP A 144 -9.85 31.56 -21.13
CA ASP A 144 -9.27 31.11 -22.40
C ASP A 144 -7.97 31.81 -22.83
N THR A 145 -7.43 32.75 -22.02
CA THR A 145 -6.11 33.35 -22.31
C THR A 145 -5.00 32.72 -21.45
N PRO A 146 -3.97 32.07 -22.05
CA PRO A 146 -3.27 30.96 -21.38
C PRO A 146 -2.23 31.30 -20.29
N HIS A 147 -1.85 32.56 -20.05
CA HIS A 147 -0.62 32.84 -19.27
C HIS A 147 -0.72 33.79 -18.07
N GLN A 148 -1.72 34.65 -17.96
CA GLN A 148 -1.72 35.68 -16.90
C GLN A 148 -2.94 35.66 -15.97
N GLN A 149 -4.11 35.19 -16.41
CA GLN A 149 -5.33 35.21 -15.59
C GLN A 149 -5.61 33.90 -14.85
N MET A 150 -5.14 32.75 -15.36
CA MET A 150 -5.31 31.43 -14.74
C MET A 150 -4.71 31.34 -13.33
N PHE A 151 -3.64 32.10 -13.07
CA PHE A 151 -2.83 31.92 -11.87
C PHE A 151 -3.22 32.81 -10.69
N ALA A 152 -3.87 33.95 -10.89
CA ALA A 152 -4.13 34.90 -9.80
C ALA A 152 -5.27 34.43 -8.87
N GLY A 153 -6.36 33.91 -9.44
CA GLY A 153 -7.53 33.43 -8.68
C GLY A 153 -7.25 32.16 -7.89
N GLU A 154 -6.65 31.15 -8.53
CA GLU A 154 -6.28 29.86 -7.93
C GLU A 154 -5.27 30.02 -6.80
N ARG A 155 -4.22 30.81 -7.01
CA ARG A 155 -3.23 31.08 -5.96
C ARG A 155 -3.88 31.75 -4.78
N ALA A 156 -4.74 32.74 -5.02
CA ALA A 156 -5.31 33.51 -3.94
C ALA A 156 -6.31 32.72 -3.08
N CYS A 157 -7.11 31.81 -3.66
CA CYS A 157 -7.95 30.93 -2.84
C CYS A 157 -7.09 29.94 -2.04
N CYS A 158 -6.01 29.41 -2.63
CA CYS A 158 -5.13 28.50 -1.91
C CYS A 158 -4.36 29.21 -0.78
N HIS A 159 -3.86 30.43 -1.00
CA HIS A 159 -3.28 31.26 0.05
C HIS A 159 -4.30 31.57 1.15
N ALA A 160 -5.53 31.95 0.79
CA ALA A 160 -6.58 32.20 1.77
C ALA A 160 -6.87 30.96 2.61
N PHE A 161 -6.97 29.77 1.99
CA PHE A 161 -7.16 28.51 2.71
C PHE A 161 -5.98 28.19 3.64
N GLN A 162 -4.75 28.36 3.16
CA GLN A 162 -3.54 28.20 3.98
C GLN A 162 -3.58 29.11 5.22
N GLU A 163 -3.93 30.38 5.04
CA GLU A 163 -4.01 31.34 6.15
C GLU A 163 -5.10 30.96 7.16
N ILE A 164 -6.25 30.44 6.72
CA ILE A 164 -7.28 29.93 7.65
C ILE A 164 -6.70 28.79 8.50
N VAL A 165 -6.00 27.83 7.87
CA VAL A 165 -5.39 26.69 8.59
C VAL A 165 -4.30 27.17 9.54
N TRP A 166 -3.41 28.06 9.10
CA TRP A 166 -2.33 28.61 9.93
C TRP A 166 -2.86 29.41 11.11
N ASP A 167 -3.94 30.19 10.91
CA ASP A 167 -4.58 30.93 11.98
C ASP A 167 -5.18 30.01 13.04
N LEU A 168 -5.85 28.93 12.62
CA LEU A 168 -6.34 27.89 13.53
C LEU A 168 -5.19 27.18 14.26
N THR A 169 -4.10 26.85 13.58
CA THR A 169 -2.91 26.27 14.21
C THR A 169 -2.32 27.19 15.28
N ARG A 170 -2.18 28.50 15.01
CA ARG A 170 -1.72 29.49 15.99
C ARG A 170 -2.64 29.58 17.21
N GLN A 171 -3.94 29.33 17.01
CA GLN A 171 -4.93 29.33 18.07
C GLN A 171 -4.89 28.06 18.94
N LEU A 172 -4.53 26.91 18.36
CA LEU A 172 -4.41 25.62 19.05
C LEU A 172 -3.19 25.58 19.99
N ASP A 173 -2.10 26.25 19.61
CA ASP A 173 -0.90 26.40 20.42
C ASP A 173 -0.43 27.87 20.43
N PRO A 174 -1.05 28.73 21.24
CA PRO A 174 -0.72 30.16 21.30
C PRO A 174 0.68 30.42 21.89
N GLY A 175 1.29 29.42 22.54
CA GLY A 175 2.63 29.53 23.10
C GLY A 175 3.72 29.30 22.07
N ALA A 176 3.40 28.71 20.91
CA ALA A 176 4.34 28.28 19.86
C ALA A 176 5.64 27.71 20.43
N ARG A 177 5.54 27.03 21.59
CA ARG A 177 6.68 26.27 22.11
C ARG A 177 6.76 25.15 21.10
N ASP A 178 7.79 25.13 20.27
CA ASP A 178 7.93 24.14 19.18
C ASP A 178 8.21 22.72 19.75
N THR A 179 7.53 22.35 20.83
CA THR A 179 7.49 21.06 21.51
C THR A 179 6.66 20.04 20.74
N ARG A 180 6.44 20.28 19.44
CA ARG A 180 5.66 19.41 18.57
C ARG A 180 6.51 18.21 18.17
N SER A 181 5.92 17.03 18.24
CA SER A 181 6.51 15.78 17.77
C SER A 181 6.58 15.67 16.24
N PHE A 182 6.04 16.64 15.50
CA PHE A 182 6.27 16.77 14.06
C PHE A 182 6.00 18.21 13.65
N PRO A 183 7.02 19.06 13.42
CA PRO A 183 6.85 20.49 13.21
C PRO A 183 6.35 20.83 11.79
N ALA A 184 5.54 19.97 11.19
CA ALA A 184 4.98 20.18 9.86
C ALA A 184 3.98 21.32 9.81
N LYS A 185 3.80 21.86 8.60
CA LYS A 185 2.84 22.90 8.27
C LYS A 185 2.19 22.59 6.94
N LEU A 186 0.92 22.95 6.82
CA LEU A 186 0.22 22.91 5.54
C LEU A 186 0.79 24.03 4.66
N THR A 187 1.37 23.67 3.52
CA THR A 187 2.03 24.60 2.61
C THR A 187 1.38 24.48 1.23
N PHE A 188 1.02 25.63 0.66
CA PHE A 188 0.58 25.75 -0.72
C PHE A 188 1.79 25.53 -1.63
N MET A 189 1.68 24.53 -2.51
CA MET A 189 2.83 23.99 -3.20
C MET A 189 3.14 24.71 -4.50
N HIS A 190 2.30 25.64 -4.96
CA HIS A 190 2.49 26.30 -6.26
C HIS A 190 3.90 26.86 -6.46
N GLU A 191 4.51 27.45 -5.45
CA GLU A 191 5.88 27.98 -5.50
C GLU A 191 6.97 26.97 -5.10
N GLN A 192 6.59 25.79 -4.67
CA GLN A 192 7.50 24.71 -4.27
C GLN A 192 7.84 23.81 -5.46
N ILE A 193 9.09 23.36 -5.49
CA ILE A 193 9.56 22.26 -6.31
C ILE A 193 9.28 20.98 -5.53
N VAL A 194 8.45 20.11 -6.13
CA VAL A 194 8.15 18.80 -5.56
C VAL A 194 9.07 17.78 -6.20
N GLN A 195 9.91 17.16 -5.38
CA GLN A 195 10.83 16.10 -5.78
C GLN A 195 10.18 14.73 -5.56
N GLY A 196 10.29 13.87 -6.58
CA GLY A 196 9.85 12.48 -6.57
C GLY A 196 10.39 11.75 -7.80
N ASP A 197 10.40 10.42 -7.73
CA ASP A 197 11.09 9.55 -8.69
C ASP A 197 10.16 8.98 -9.78
N PHE A 198 8.84 9.08 -9.60
CA PHE A 198 7.86 8.38 -10.45
C PHE A 198 7.12 9.32 -11.40
N ALA A 199 6.07 10.00 -10.93
CA ALA A 199 5.36 10.96 -11.75
C ALA A 199 5.64 12.39 -11.31
N SER A 200 5.62 13.32 -12.27
CA SER A 200 5.74 14.77 -12.02
C SER A 200 4.42 15.37 -11.49
N TYR A 201 3.67 14.64 -10.66
CA TYR A 201 2.49 15.18 -10.02
C TYR A 201 2.89 16.09 -8.87
N LYS A 202 2.10 17.15 -8.70
CA LYS A 202 2.29 18.17 -7.69
C LYS A 202 0.94 18.44 -7.03
N PRO A 203 0.80 18.18 -5.72
CA PRO A 203 -0.44 18.47 -5.02
C PRO A 203 -0.60 19.98 -4.83
N ASP A 204 -1.84 20.46 -4.64
CA ASP A 204 -2.06 21.87 -4.31
C ASP A 204 -1.45 22.19 -2.94
N PHE A 205 -1.59 21.27 -1.98
CA PHE A 205 -1.03 21.40 -0.64
C PHE A 205 -0.21 20.19 -0.23
N ALA A 206 0.81 20.42 0.58
CA ALA A 206 1.48 19.38 1.34
C ALA A 206 1.57 19.76 2.82
N TYR A 207 1.34 18.79 3.69
CA TYR A 207 1.63 18.91 5.11
C TYR A 207 3.02 18.33 5.36
N SER A 208 4.04 19.18 5.55
CA SER A 208 5.43 18.73 5.66
C SER A 208 6.26 19.67 6.52
N VAL A 209 7.42 19.20 6.97
CA VAL A 209 8.39 20.06 7.68
C VAL A 209 8.95 21.10 6.69
N PRO A 210 8.80 22.40 6.97
CA PRO A 210 9.31 23.46 6.10
C PRO A 210 10.80 23.32 5.81
N ALA A 211 11.21 23.61 4.58
CA ALA A 211 12.61 23.65 4.19
C ALA A 211 13.31 24.91 4.72
N PRO A 212 14.58 24.83 5.20
CA PRO A 212 15.37 26.01 5.52
C PRO A 212 15.63 26.90 4.29
N ALA A 213 15.92 26.27 3.14
CA ALA A 213 15.96 26.93 1.84
C ALA A 213 14.56 26.82 1.21
N ALA A 214 13.80 27.91 1.26
CA ALA A 214 12.43 27.96 0.76
C ALA A 214 12.39 27.48 -0.70
N LYS A 215 11.43 26.58 -1.00
CA LYS A 215 11.02 26.06 -2.33
C LYS A 215 11.31 24.60 -2.63
N GLU A 216 11.71 23.75 -1.67
CA GLU A 216 11.80 22.31 -1.91
C GLU A 216 10.93 21.48 -0.96
N ALA A 217 10.15 20.57 -1.55
CA ALA A 217 9.42 19.54 -0.84
C ALA A 217 9.64 18.18 -1.49
N LYS A 218 9.77 17.13 -0.68
CA LYS A 218 9.99 15.76 -1.13
C LYS A 218 8.79 14.91 -0.76
N TRP A 219 8.22 14.17 -1.71
CA TRP A 219 7.12 13.22 -1.43
C TRP A 219 7.45 12.28 -0.27
N GLU A 220 8.71 11.83 -0.21
CA GLU A 220 9.26 10.98 0.85
C GLU A 220 8.95 11.47 2.27
N PHE A 221 8.99 12.79 2.51
CA PHE A 221 8.82 13.40 3.83
C PHE A 221 7.51 14.20 4.01
N MET A 222 6.57 14.11 3.06
CA MET A 222 5.25 14.73 3.22
C MET A 222 4.38 13.89 4.18
N GLY A 223 3.85 14.47 5.25
CA GLY A 223 2.91 13.74 6.10
C GLY A 223 1.54 13.54 5.43
N SER A 224 1.10 14.54 4.68
CA SER A 224 -0.20 14.53 4.00
C SER A 224 -0.18 15.43 2.76
N PHE A 225 -1.19 15.32 1.91
CA PHE A 225 -1.40 16.18 0.74
C PHE A 225 -2.83 16.75 0.75
N GLY A 226 -3.05 17.79 -0.04
CA GLY A 226 -4.38 18.37 -0.26
C GLY A 226 -4.60 18.74 -1.71
N GLU A 227 -5.81 18.48 -2.19
CA GLU A 227 -6.32 18.91 -3.50
C GLU A 227 -7.45 19.92 -3.28
N VAL A 228 -7.42 21.05 -3.98
CA VAL A 228 -8.45 22.09 -3.90
C VAL A 228 -9.05 22.36 -5.27
N LYS A 229 -10.39 22.42 -5.33
CA LYS A 229 -11.12 22.75 -6.56
C LYS A 229 -12.25 23.73 -6.26
N LYS A 230 -12.15 24.95 -6.80
CA LYS A 230 -13.06 26.07 -6.48
C LYS A 230 -13.80 26.60 -7.71
N THR A 231 -14.59 25.80 -8.42
CA THR A 231 -15.20 26.21 -9.70
C THR A 231 -16.22 27.36 -9.63
N ARG A 232 -16.78 27.69 -8.45
CA ARG A 232 -17.83 28.71 -8.32
C ARG A 232 -17.50 29.72 -7.23
N ALA A 233 -17.96 30.96 -7.38
CA ALA A 233 -18.02 31.90 -6.26
C ALA A 233 -19.15 31.37 -5.39
N SER A 234 -18.84 31.05 -4.14
CA SER A 234 -19.87 30.78 -3.16
C SER A 234 -20.02 32.05 -2.36
N VAL A 235 -21.20 32.66 -2.36
CA VAL A 235 -21.43 33.85 -1.52
C VAL A 235 -21.24 33.43 -0.06
N PHE A 236 -20.10 33.80 0.53
CA PHE A 236 -19.98 33.79 1.98
C PHE A 236 -20.94 34.87 2.46
N ARG A 237 -22.06 34.44 3.03
CA ARG A 237 -23.08 35.37 3.48
C ARG A 237 -22.51 36.14 4.68
N PRO A 238 -22.31 37.47 4.57
CA PRO A 238 -21.93 38.29 5.72
C PRO A 238 -22.97 38.06 6.83
N GLY A 239 -22.52 37.59 7.99
CA GLY A 239 -23.40 37.22 9.11
C GLY A 239 -23.26 35.79 9.61
N ARG A 240 -22.59 34.89 8.88
CA ARG A 240 -22.14 33.63 9.48
C ARG A 240 -21.06 33.93 10.52
N SER A 241 -21.31 33.52 11.77
CA SER A 241 -20.31 33.60 12.82
C SER A 241 -19.07 32.80 12.41
N ASN A 242 -17.93 33.47 12.30
CA ASN A 242 -16.64 32.82 12.15
C ASN A 242 -16.14 32.22 13.47
N LYS A 243 -16.88 32.43 14.58
CA LYS A 243 -16.59 31.80 15.88
C LYS A 243 -17.17 30.39 15.94
N VAL A 244 -16.34 29.45 16.33
CA VAL A 244 -16.65 28.08 16.71
C VAL A 244 -16.70 28.04 18.23
N SER A 245 -17.91 27.93 18.79
CA SER A 245 -18.07 27.87 20.24
C SER A 245 -17.60 26.53 20.79
N MET A 246 -17.05 26.53 22.01
CA MET A 246 -16.72 25.29 22.71
C MET A 246 -17.95 24.41 22.95
N ALA A 247 -19.15 24.99 23.02
CA ALA A 247 -20.40 24.22 23.08
C ALA A 247 -20.58 23.30 21.86
N LYS A 248 -20.25 23.76 20.65
CA LYS A 248 -20.32 22.90 19.45
C LYS A 248 -19.30 21.76 19.50
N ILE A 249 -18.09 22.03 19.97
CA ILE A 249 -17.06 21.01 20.17
C ILE A 249 -17.51 20.01 21.25
N LYS A 250 -18.14 20.49 22.33
CA LYS A 250 -18.73 19.63 23.37
C LYS A 250 -19.88 18.77 22.83
N ASN A 251 -20.75 19.31 21.98
CA ASN A 251 -21.78 18.52 21.33
C ASN A 251 -21.17 17.41 20.45
N LEU A 252 -20.09 17.71 19.71
CA LEU A 252 -19.33 16.67 19.00
C LEU A 252 -18.80 15.60 19.96
N ARG A 253 -18.24 15.98 21.13
CA ARG A 253 -17.77 15.03 22.17
C ARG A 253 -18.90 14.14 22.68
N GLU A 254 -20.07 14.72 22.93
CA GLU A 254 -21.24 13.98 23.43
C GLU A 254 -21.84 13.02 22.40
N ASP A 255 -22.05 13.50 21.17
CA ASP A 255 -22.59 12.69 20.08
C ASP A 255 -21.64 11.55 19.73
N TRP A 256 -20.33 11.85 19.74
CA TRP A 256 -19.27 10.86 19.64
C TRP A 256 -19.33 9.77 20.74
N ALA A 257 -19.45 10.19 22.01
CA ALA A 257 -19.51 9.28 23.14
C ALA A 257 -20.74 8.36 23.09
N LYS A 258 -21.88 8.88 22.63
CA LYS A 258 -23.12 8.10 22.43
C LYS A 258 -22.90 7.01 21.37
N THR A 259 -22.38 7.37 20.21
CA THR A 259 -22.14 6.44 19.09
C THR A 259 -21.15 5.34 19.48
N THR A 260 -20.04 5.71 20.13
CA THR A 260 -19.01 4.76 20.60
C THR A 260 -19.57 3.77 21.63
N SER A 261 -20.42 4.25 22.53
CA SER A 261 -21.05 3.41 23.56
C SER A 261 -22.04 2.40 22.97
N GLN A 262 -22.80 2.82 21.95
CA GLN A 262 -23.72 1.92 21.23
C GLN A 262 -22.97 0.84 20.45
N SER A 263 -21.89 1.19 19.76
CA SER A 263 -21.05 0.23 19.02
C SER A 263 -20.47 -0.84 19.95
N LYS A 264 -19.87 -0.44 21.09
CA LYS A 264 -19.30 -1.40 22.07
C LYS A 264 -20.33 -2.38 22.64
N ASN A 265 -21.59 -1.96 22.80
CA ASN A 265 -22.66 -2.82 23.27
C ASN A 265 -23.14 -3.79 22.19
N ALA A 266 -23.15 -3.37 20.91
CA ALA A 266 -23.48 -4.23 19.79
C ALA A 266 -22.41 -5.31 19.55
N SER A 267 -21.11 -4.97 19.66
CA SER A 267 -20.03 -5.94 19.49
C SER A 267 -19.97 -6.98 20.62
N LYS A 268 -20.35 -6.62 21.85
CA LYS A 268 -20.43 -7.58 22.97
C LYS A 268 -21.56 -8.61 22.83
N ALA A 269 -22.62 -8.28 22.08
CA ALA A 269 -23.72 -9.21 21.83
C ALA A 269 -23.38 -10.30 20.78
N VAL A 270 -22.26 -10.16 20.06
CA VAL A 270 -21.76 -11.12 19.06
C VAL A 270 -20.36 -11.58 19.45
N THR A 271 -20.25 -12.32 20.55
CA THR A 271 -19.01 -13.06 20.86
C THR A 271 -19.13 -14.44 20.20
N PRO A 272 -18.26 -14.84 19.25
CA PRO A 272 -18.20 -16.22 18.79
C PRO A 272 -17.67 -17.09 19.93
N GLU A 273 -18.42 -18.11 20.35
CA GLU A 273 -17.86 -19.15 21.24
C GLU A 273 -16.58 -19.71 20.60
N PRO A 274 -15.47 -19.86 21.35
CA PRO A 274 -14.29 -20.53 20.84
C PRO A 274 -14.65 -21.97 20.46
N PRO A 275 -14.12 -22.50 19.33
CA PRO A 275 -14.38 -23.88 18.95
C PRO A 275 -13.86 -24.81 20.05
N LYS A 276 -14.78 -25.56 20.68
CA LYS A 276 -14.44 -26.57 21.69
C LYS A 276 -13.51 -27.62 21.07
N PRO A 277 -12.44 -28.03 21.77
CA PRO A 277 -11.56 -29.08 21.30
C PRO A 277 -12.33 -30.42 21.28
N THR A 278 -12.47 -31.00 20.09
CA THR A 278 -12.97 -32.37 19.92
C THR A 278 -11.95 -33.38 20.43
N THR A 279 -12.24 -33.98 21.58
CA THR A 279 -11.56 -35.15 22.14
C THR A 279 -11.88 -36.40 21.31
N PRO A 280 -10.94 -37.33 21.08
CA PRO A 280 -11.20 -38.53 20.29
C PRO A 280 -12.04 -39.54 21.08
N SER A 281 -13.25 -39.81 20.59
CA SER A 281 -14.11 -40.86 21.15
C SER A 281 -13.55 -42.25 20.85
N LYS A 282 -13.25 -42.96 21.94
CA LYS A 282 -12.94 -44.38 21.99
C LYS A 282 -14.04 -45.20 21.31
N ILE A 283 -13.64 -46.03 20.36
CA ILE A 283 -14.44 -47.11 19.81
C ILE A 283 -14.58 -48.18 20.89
N THR A 284 -15.79 -48.34 21.43
CA THR A 284 -16.18 -49.52 22.21
C THR A 284 -17.14 -50.37 21.40
N THR A 285 -16.72 -51.61 21.19
CA THR A 285 -17.45 -52.73 20.62
C THR A 285 -18.75 -53.04 21.37
N ARG A 286 -19.85 -53.32 20.65
CA ARG A 286 -20.72 -54.46 20.98
C ARG A 286 -21.57 -54.92 19.80
N ALA A 287 -21.66 -56.23 19.74
CA ALA A 287 -22.22 -57.07 18.71
C ALA A 287 -23.75 -57.02 18.62
N GLY A 288 -24.32 -57.40 17.48
CA GLY A 288 -25.74 -57.68 17.40
C GLY A 288 -26.37 -57.84 16.02
N SER A 289 -26.08 -58.95 15.34
CA SER A 289 -27.08 -59.78 14.65
C SER A 289 -27.63 -59.38 13.26
N LYS A 290 -27.20 -60.21 12.28
CA LYS A 290 -27.97 -60.95 11.25
C LYS A 290 -28.38 -60.30 9.91
N ARG A 291 -27.69 -60.83 8.87
CA ARG A 291 -28.17 -61.36 7.55
C ARG A 291 -28.65 -60.31 6.53
N LYS A 292 -28.43 -60.40 5.22
CA LYS A 292 -28.06 -61.50 4.30
C LYS A 292 -27.53 -60.89 2.97
N ALA A 293 -26.77 -61.71 2.23
CA ALA A 293 -26.21 -61.60 0.86
C ALA A 293 -27.16 -61.00 -0.23
N ALA A 294 -26.79 -60.67 -1.48
CA ALA A 294 -25.68 -61.05 -2.35
C ALA A 294 -25.64 -60.12 -3.59
N ALA A 295 -24.46 -60.05 -4.21
CA ALA A 295 -24.10 -60.06 -5.64
C ALA A 295 -24.93 -59.34 -6.75
N GLU A 296 -24.17 -58.54 -7.51
CA GLU A 296 -24.04 -58.44 -8.99
C GLU A 296 -25.21 -58.03 -9.91
N ALA A 297 -24.87 -57.08 -10.79
CA ALA A 297 -25.05 -57.08 -12.27
C ALA A 297 -25.84 -55.90 -12.90
N VAL A 298 -25.12 -55.16 -13.75
CA VAL A 298 -25.46 -54.84 -15.16
C VAL A 298 -26.47 -53.70 -15.48
N ILE A 299 -25.89 -52.60 -16.00
CA ILE A 299 -26.19 -51.84 -17.24
C ILE A 299 -27.54 -51.07 -17.39
N ARG A 300 -27.38 -49.81 -17.86
CA ARG A 300 -28.20 -49.01 -18.82
C ARG A 300 -29.19 -47.91 -18.34
N THR A 301 -28.83 -46.70 -18.80
CA THR A 301 -29.66 -45.66 -19.45
C THR A 301 -30.68 -44.83 -18.66
N ALA A 302 -30.31 -43.54 -18.56
CA ALA A 302 -31.07 -42.36 -18.95
C ALA A 302 -32.54 -42.24 -18.50
N LYS A 303 -32.75 -41.48 -17.42
CA LYS A 303 -33.96 -40.64 -17.26
C LYS A 303 -33.57 -39.24 -16.80
N LYS A 304 -33.99 -38.26 -17.61
CA LYS A 304 -33.98 -36.81 -17.33
C LYS A 304 -34.57 -36.54 -15.94
N ILE A 305 -33.75 -36.07 -15.01
CA ILE A 305 -34.24 -35.36 -13.83
C ILE A 305 -34.28 -33.88 -14.21
N LYS A 306 -35.50 -33.36 -14.30
CA LYS A 306 -35.77 -31.92 -14.33
C LYS A 306 -35.24 -31.33 -13.02
N ILE A 307 -34.19 -30.52 -13.11
CA ILE A 307 -33.78 -29.66 -12.01
C ILE A 307 -34.63 -28.40 -12.08
N ASP A 308 -35.40 -28.19 -11.01
CA ASP A 308 -36.19 -26.98 -10.77
C ASP A 308 -35.31 -25.72 -10.86
N LYS A 309 -35.62 -24.87 -11.83
CA LYS A 309 -34.98 -23.57 -12.07
C LYS A 309 -35.49 -22.46 -11.13
N THR A 310 -35.80 -22.79 -9.87
CA THR A 310 -36.44 -21.83 -8.97
C THR A 310 -35.99 -22.04 -7.53
N ARG A 311 -34.67 -21.89 -7.25
CA ARG A 311 -34.17 -21.41 -5.93
C ARG A 311 -32.66 -21.21 -5.75
N ALA A 312 -31.85 -21.08 -6.81
CA ALA A 312 -30.40 -20.84 -6.68
C ALA A 312 -29.93 -19.52 -7.32
N ALA A 313 -30.71 -18.45 -7.14
CA ALA A 313 -30.31 -17.08 -7.47
C ALA A 313 -30.43 -16.18 -6.24
N SER A 314 -29.77 -16.54 -5.15
CA SER A 314 -29.57 -15.63 -4.01
C SER A 314 -28.43 -14.67 -4.33
N THR A 315 -28.78 -13.58 -5.01
CA THR A 315 -28.24 -12.21 -4.82
C THR A 315 -26.74 -12.08 -4.49
N LEU A 316 -25.87 -12.32 -5.47
CA LEU A 316 -24.64 -11.51 -5.60
C LEU A 316 -25.10 -10.13 -6.11
N ARG A 317 -25.46 -9.23 -5.18
CA ARG A 317 -25.59 -7.81 -5.51
C ARG A 317 -24.20 -7.33 -5.93
N THR A 318 -23.95 -7.23 -7.22
CA THR A 318 -22.78 -6.55 -7.76
C THR A 318 -22.79 -5.13 -7.22
N ARG A 319 -21.79 -4.79 -6.39
CA ARG A 319 -21.65 -3.42 -5.91
C ARG A 319 -21.51 -2.51 -7.13
N PRO A 320 -22.21 -1.37 -7.19
CA PRO A 320 -22.04 -0.43 -8.29
C PRO A 320 -20.58 -0.01 -8.35
N LEU A 321 -20.02 -0.05 -9.57
CA LEU A 321 -18.66 0.36 -9.83
C LEU A 321 -18.47 1.82 -9.42
N VAL A 322 -17.57 2.07 -8.46
CA VAL A 322 -17.23 3.43 -8.03
C VAL A 322 -16.58 4.15 -9.21
N LYS A 323 -17.20 5.25 -9.63
CA LYS A 323 -16.66 6.12 -10.67
C LYS A 323 -16.06 7.34 -10.00
N PHE A 324 -14.76 7.53 -10.16
CA PHE A 324 -14.11 8.76 -9.73
C PHE A 324 -14.49 9.92 -10.63
N THR A 325 -14.82 11.05 -10.02
CA THR A 325 -14.81 12.35 -10.67
C THR A 325 -13.37 12.77 -10.99
N GLY A 326 -13.18 13.79 -11.83
CA GLY A 326 -11.87 14.33 -12.16
C GLY A 326 -11.03 14.69 -10.92
N PRO A 327 -11.56 15.49 -9.97
CA PRO A 327 -10.86 15.84 -8.72
C PRO A 327 -10.51 14.63 -7.86
N GLU A 328 -11.43 13.66 -7.71
CA GLU A 328 -11.18 12.45 -6.94
C GLU A 328 -10.07 11.59 -7.56
N MET A 329 -10.04 11.50 -8.90
CA MET A 329 -8.96 10.83 -9.60
C MET A 329 -7.61 11.55 -9.39
N GLN A 330 -7.61 12.88 -9.38
CA GLN A 330 -6.40 13.65 -9.08
C GLN A 330 -5.90 13.38 -7.66
N THR A 331 -6.79 13.36 -6.67
CA THR A 331 -6.51 12.96 -5.29
C THR A 331 -5.94 11.54 -5.21
N ALA A 332 -6.55 10.57 -5.91
CA ALA A 332 -6.06 9.19 -5.96
C ALA A 332 -4.63 9.08 -6.53
N LYS A 333 -4.27 9.93 -7.51
CA LYS A 333 -2.90 9.98 -8.04
C LYS A 333 -1.91 10.51 -7.01
N TYR A 334 -2.23 11.55 -6.24
CA TYR A 334 -1.35 12.03 -5.18
C TYR A 334 -1.14 11.01 -4.08
N ILE A 335 -2.19 10.26 -3.73
CA ILE A 335 -2.07 9.16 -2.78
C ILE A 335 -1.12 8.08 -3.33
N ASN A 336 -1.25 7.77 -4.61
CA ASN A 336 -0.37 6.82 -5.27
C ASN A 336 1.09 7.28 -5.25
N GLU A 337 1.36 8.55 -5.53
CA GLU A 337 2.71 9.13 -5.37
C GLU A 337 3.17 9.02 -3.92
N LEU A 338 2.36 9.47 -2.97
CA LEU A 338 2.75 9.49 -1.57
C LEU A 338 3.11 8.09 -1.06
N LEU A 339 2.31 7.06 -1.39
CA LEU A 339 2.59 5.66 -1.07
C LEU A 339 3.78 5.06 -1.82
N SER A 340 4.13 5.63 -2.97
CA SER A 340 5.28 5.18 -3.75
C SER A 340 6.58 5.82 -3.28
N HIS A 341 6.56 6.73 -2.30
CA HIS A 341 7.76 7.36 -1.75
C HIS A 341 7.92 7.12 -0.25
N GLY A 342 9.19 6.98 0.18
CA GLY A 342 9.55 6.79 1.58
C GLY A 342 9.14 5.44 2.16
N ILE A 343 9.20 5.35 3.49
CA ILE A 343 8.94 4.12 4.25
C ILE A 343 7.58 4.23 4.92
N ARG A 344 6.52 3.86 4.19
CA ARG A 344 5.11 4.10 4.58
C ARG A 344 4.27 2.83 4.71
N ALA A 345 3.35 2.89 5.68
CA ALA A 345 2.28 1.92 5.85
C ALA A 345 1.00 2.33 5.12
N TYR A 346 0.68 3.62 5.13
CA TYR A 346 -0.50 4.19 4.49
C TYR A 346 -0.25 5.65 4.07
N ALA A 347 -1.21 6.24 3.38
CA ALA A 347 -1.24 7.64 3.01
C ALA A 347 -2.57 8.26 3.43
N PHE A 348 -2.50 9.55 3.79
CA PHE A 348 -3.64 10.36 4.23
C PHE A 348 -3.64 11.70 3.50
N GLY A 349 -4.83 12.21 3.15
CA GLY A 349 -4.98 13.52 2.53
C GLY A 349 -6.42 14.00 2.53
N PHE A 350 -6.65 15.14 1.86
CA PHE A 350 -7.98 15.69 1.71
C PHE A 350 -8.25 16.19 0.30
N LEU A 351 -9.54 16.24 -0.03
CA LEU A 351 -10.08 16.90 -1.21
C LEU A 351 -11.05 17.99 -0.74
N LEU A 352 -10.77 19.24 -1.09
CA LEU A 352 -11.63 20.40 -0.81
C LEU A 352 -12.26 20.89 -2.11
N GLN A 353 -13.53 20.57 -2.30
CA GLN A 353 -14.32 21.02 -3.44
C GLN A 353 -15.28 22.12 -3.02
N GLU A 354 -15.12 23.31 -3.59
CA GLU A 354 -15.77 24.52 -3.14
C GLU A 354 -15.46 24.82 -1.67
N THR A 355 -16.38 24.52 -0.77
CA THR A 355 -16.25 24.63 0.69
C THR A 355 -16.35 23.26 1.37
N ARG A 356 -16.52 22.19 0.58
CA ARG A 356 -16.77 20.84 1.07
C ARG A 356 -15.48 20.03 1.08
N MET A 357 -15.06 19.62 2.26
CA MET A 357 -13.91 18.77 2.47
C MET A 357 -14.32 17.31 2.59
N SER A 358 -13.57 16.39 1.96
CA SER A 358 -13.57 14.97 2.26
C SER A 358 -12.14 14.52 2.60
N LEU A 359 -12.02 13.57 3.52
CA LEU A 359 -10.74 13.01 3.94
C LEU A 359 -10.53 11.66 3.26
N TRP A 360 -9.27 11.36 2.96
CA TRP A 360 -8.87 10.22 2.14
C TRP A 360 -7.78 9.44 2.85
N TYR A 361 -7.95 8.12 2.87
CA TYR A 361 -7.00 7.17 3.45
C TYR A 361 -6.81 6.02 2.47
N VAL A 362 -5.56 5.66 2.21
CA VAL A 362 -5.24 4.46 1.41
C VAL A 362 -4.07 3.74 2.03
N ASP A 363 -4.19 2.42 2.09
CA ASP A 363 -3.11 1.51 2.42
C ASP A 363 -2.92 0.49 1.29
N ARG A 364 -2.09 -0.52 1.53
CA ARG A 364 -1.79 -1.55 0.53
C ARG A 364 -2.95 -2.51 0.25
N MET A 365 -4.06 -2.40 0.98
CA MET A 365 -5.24 -3.27 0.88
C MET A 365 -6.41 -2.56 0.19
N GLY A 366 -6.53 -1.23 0.29
CA GLY A 366 -7.63 -0.48 -0.31
C GLY A 366 -7.72 0.96 0.17
N MET A 367 -8.87 1.58 -0.08
CA MET A 367 -9.14 2.99 0.20
C MET A 367 -10.38 3.17 1.07
N ALA A 368 -10.36 4.21 1.90
CA ALA A 368 -11.52 4.71 2.60
C ALA A 368 -11.62 6.24 2.44
N THR A 369 -12.82 6.75 2.23
CA THR A 369 -13.09 8.21 2.21
C THR A 369 -14.13 8.58 3.26
N SER A 370 -13.93 9.72 3.92
CA SER A 370 -14.93 10.25 4.84
C SER A 370 -16.17 10.76 4.10
N GLN A 371 -17.25 11.00 4.85
CA GLN A 371 -18.31 11.88 4.41
C GLN A 371 -17.75 13.27 4.10
N SER A 372 -18.36 13.94 3.13
CA SER A 372 -18.00 15.30 2.78
C SER A 372 -18.74 16.30 3.66
N PHE A 373 -18.02 17.21 4.30
CA PHE A 373 -18.58 18.26 5.17
C PHE A 373 -18.17 19.65 4.70
N ASP A 374 -19.05 20.64 4.88
CA ASP A 374 -18.74 22.04 4.55
C ASP A 374 -17.98 22.71 5.71
N ILE A 375 -16.79 23.25 5.43
CA ILE A 375 -15.86 23.80 6.43
C ILE A 375 -16.36 25.09 7.11
N PHE A 376 -17.36 25.76 6.52
CA PHE A 376 -17.96 26.98 7.08
C PHE A 376 -19.33 26.72 7.73
N LEU A 377 -20.04 25.67 7.31
CA LEU A 377 -21.28 25.23 7.96
C LEU A 377 -21.01 24.35 9.19
N ASN A 378 -19.97 23.51 9.13
CA ASN A 378 -19.56 22.59 10.19
C ASN A 378 -18.11 22.91 10.61
N PRO A 379 -17.82 24.15 11.03
CA PRO A 379 -16.45 24.57 11.32
C PRO A 379 -15.85 23.80 12.50
N GLU A 380 -16.65 23.22 13.39
CA GLU A 380 -16.20 22.33 14.45
C GLU A 380 -15.52 21.05 13.93
N LEU A 381 -16.00 20.46 12.83
CA LEU A 381 -15.34 19.33 12.16
C LEU A 381 -14.04 19.78 11.50
N PHE A 382 -14.02 20.98 10.95
CA PHE A 382 -12.80 21.54 10.36
C PHE A 382 -11.72 21.81 11.42
N VAL A 383 -12.11 22.37 12.58
CA VAL A 383 -11.20 22.53 13.74
C VAL A 383 -10.67 21.18 14.20
N LEU A 384 -11.51 20.14 14.27
CA LEU A 384 -11.08 18.78 14.60
C LEU A 384 -10.00 18.27 13.64
N VAL A 385 -10.20 18.41 12.32
CA VAL A 385 -9.21 17.97 11.32
C VAL A 385 -7.90 18.74 11.42
N VAL A 386 -7.97 20.07 11.56
CA VAL A 386 -6.76 20.92 11.69
C VAL A 386 -6.02 20.61 12.99
N ALA A 387 -6.73 20.42 14.10
CA ALA A 387 -6.13 20.03 15.37
C ALA A 387 -5.46 18.65 15.28
N ALA A 388 -6.15 17.66 14.71
CA ALA A 388 -5.62 16.33 14.53
C ALA A 388 -4.34 16.33 13.68
N LEU A 389 -4.32 17.07 12.58
CA LEU A 389 -3.09 17.25 11.78
C LEU A 389 -1.99 17.97 12.56
N HIS A 390 -2.34 18.99 13.34
CA HIS A 390 -1.39 19.78 14.12
C HIS A 390 -0.65 18.95 15.18
N PHE A 391 -1.36 18.04 15.85
CA PHE A 391 -0.83 17.16 16.89
C PHE A 391 -0.45 15.76 16.39
N ALA A 392 -0.43 15.53 15.07
CA ALA A 392 -0.06 14.25 14.48
C ALA A 392 1.46 14.12 14.31
N ASP A 393 2.01 13.10 14.95
CA ASP A 393 3.34 12.56 14.77
C ASP A 393 3.48 11.84 13.41
N ARG A 394 4.71 11.48 13.03
CA ARG A 394 5.01 10.88 11.72
C ARG A 394 4.29 9.55 11.45
N ASP A 395 4.07 8.74 12.47
CA ASP A 395 3.42 7.43 12.38
C ASP A 395 1.89 7.58 12.17
N LYS A 396 1.27 8.55 12.83
CA LYS A 396 -0.11 9.02 12.58
C LYS A 396 -0.28 9.65 11.20
N LEU A 397 0.82 9.93 10.49
CA LEU A 397 0.84 10.44 9.12
C LEU A 397 1.36 9.41 8.10
N GLY A 398 1.36 8.13 8.48
CA GLY A 398 1.58 7.01 7.56
C GLY A 398 3.00 6.45 7.50
N THR A 399 3.96 7.02 8.24
CA THR A 399 5.29 6.42 8.39
C THR A 399 5.19 5.08 9.12
N ILE A 400 5.95 4.06 8.70
CA ILE A 400 5.95 2.77 9.41
C ILE A 400 6.46 2.97 10.84
N PRO A 401 5.72 2.54 11.89
CA PRO A 401 6.09 2.75 13.30
C PRO A 401 7.44 2.15 13.73
N LEU A 402 7.97 1.21 12.94
CA LEU A 402 9.29 0.59 13.11
C LEU A 402 10.44 1.54 12.76
N VAL A 403 10.19 2.65 12.06
CA VAL A 403 11.22 3.63 11.72
C VAL A 403 11.20 4.77 12.73
N LYS A 404 12.31 4.97 13.45
CA LYS A 404 12.50 6.11 14.36
C LYS A 404 13.44 7.12 13.74
N TYR A 405 13.13 8.40 13.94
CA TYR A 405 13.99 9.51 13.52
C TYR A 405 14.67 10.10 14.75
N PRO A 406 15.90 10.63 14.61
CA PRO A 406 16.62 11.24 15.72
C PRO A 406 15.93 12.52 16.22
N ASP A 407 15.25 13.22 15.31
CA ASP A 407 14.43 14.37 15.60
C ASP A 407 13.18 14.36 14.71
N ASP A 408 12.16 15.03 15.19
CA ASP A 408 10.87 15.12 14.53
C ASP A 408 10.89 16.03 13.30
N ALA A 409 11.88 16.92 13.21
CA ALA A 409 12.07 17.82 12.07
C ALA A 409 12.78 17.15 10.88
N SER A 410 13.24 15.92 11.01
CA SER A 410 14.16 15.27 10.08
C SER A 410 13.62 15.17 8.65
N ARG A 411 14.29 15.83 7.70
CA ARG A 411 13.94 15.82 6.27
C ARG A 411 14.83 14.86 5.46
N SER A 412 15.41 13.89 6.16
CA SER A 412 16.29 12.87 5.62
C SER A 412 16.18 11.60 6.47
N HIS A 413 16.63 10.49 5.91
CA HIS A 413 16.80 9.24 6.65
C HIS A 413 18.15 9.15 7.38
N ASP A 414 18.94 10.23 7.40
CA ASP A 414 20.20 10.26 8.15
C ASP A 414 19.94 10.02 9.64
N LYS A 415 20.71 9.10 10.23
CA LYS A 415 20.59 8.64 11.63
C LYS A 415 19.22 8.07 12.03
N ALA A 416 18.29 7.90 11.11
CA ALA A 416 17.06 7.18 11.39
C ALA A 416 17.40 5.71 11.67
N THR A 417 16.59 5.04 12.50
CA THR A 417 16.76 3.63 12.85
C THR A 417 15.52 2.83 12.47
N LEU A 418 15.73 1.58 12.09
CA LEU A 418 14.71 0.55 11.96
C LEU A 418 14.78 -0.34 13.18
N GLU A 419 13.70 -0.38 13.95
CA GLU A 419 13.59 -1.15 15.18
C GLU A 419 12.68 -2.35 14.97
N LEU A 420 13.22 -3.56 15.14
CA LEU A 420 12.45 -4.79 15.12
C LEU A 420 12.25 -5.24 16.57
N PRO A 421 11.02 -5.16 17.13
CA PRO A 421 10.77 -5.51 18.53
C PRO A 421 10.96 -6.99 18.84
N ARG A 422 10.92 -7.82 17.79
CA ARG A 422 11.21 -9.25 17.79
C ARG A 422 11.64 -9.65 16.38
N ALA A 423 12.29 -10.78 16.24
CA ALA A 423 12.57 -11.35 14.93
C ALA A 423 12.62 -12.87 14.96
N ILE A 424 12.63 -13.48 13.78
CA ILE A 424 12.92 -14.90 13.59
C ILE A 424 14.25 -14.99 12.85
N GLY A 425 15.24 -15.65 13.44
CA GLY A 425 16.57 -15.82 12.90
C GLY A 425 16.62 -16.63 11.60
N SER A 426 17.81 -16.67 11.00
CA SER A 426 18.08 -17.39 9.74
C SER A 426 17.92 -18.92 9.84
N ASP A 427 17.94 -19.45 11.06
CA ASP A 427 17.72 -20.86 11.42
C ASP A 427 16.26 -21.16 11.79
N GLY A 428 15.42 -20.13 11.90
CA GLY A 428 14.03 -20.25 12.34
C GLY A 428 13.84 -20.09 13.86
N ALA A 429 14.91 -19.89 14.63
CA ALA A 429 14.81 -19.64 16.06
C ALA A 429 14.27 -18.23 16.34
N PRO A 430 13.43 -18.03 17.35
CA PRO A 430 13.00 -16.70 17.77
C PRO A 430 14.20 -15.90 18.32
N ILE A 431 14.21 -14.61 18.03
CA ILE A 431 15.09 -13.60 18.60
C ILE A 431 14.16 -12.67 19.38
N ASP A 432 14.07 -12.90 20.69
CA ASP A 432 13.13 -12.23 21.59
C ASP A 432 13.65 -10.87 22.11
N GLU A 433 14.84 -10.45 21.66
CA GLU A 433 15.40 -9.13 21.91
C GLU A 433 15.08 -8.16 20.77
N GLN A 434 14.96 -6.87 21.12
CA GLN A 434 14.81 -5.81 20.14
C GLN A 434 16.12 -5.64 19.35
N LEU A 435 16.01 -5.61 18.03
CA LEU A 435 17.12 -5.33 17.12
C LEU A 435 16.99 -3.92 16.55
N SER A 436 18.08 -3.16 16.50
CA SER A 436 18.10 -1.81 15.90
C SER A 436 19.10 -1.74 14.75
N PHE A 437 18.68 -1.09 13.66
CA PHE A 437 19.49 -0.92 12.46
C PHE A 437 19.48 0.54 12.02
N GLY A 438 20.65 1.17 11.91
CA GLY A 438 20.75 2.51 11.32
C GLY A 438 20.43 2.49 9.82
N LEU A 439 19.67 3.46 9.33
CA LEU A 439 19.40 3.63 7.90
C LEU A 439 20.62 4.25 7.21
N ARG A 440 20.98 3.70 6.05
CA ARG A 440 22.15 4.10 5.23
C ARG A 440 21.70 4.65 3.87
N VAL A 441 20.66 5.48 3.88
CA VAL A 441 20.11 6.05 2.65
C VAL A 441 20.96 7.23 2.19
N SER A 442 21.45 7.19 0.96
CA SER A 442 22.24 8.25 0.34
C SER A 442 22.07 8.21 -1.18
N ALA A 443 22.60 9.19 -1.92
CA ALA A 443 22.58 9.16 -3.38
C ALA A 443 23.28 7.90 -3.96
N ALA A 444 24.32 7.38 -3.28
CA ALA A 444 25.03 6.16 -3.70
C ALA A 444 24.35 4.85 -3.23
N SER A 445 23.38 4.94 -2.33
CA SER A 445 22.60 3.81 -1.82
C SER A 445 21.19 4.30 -1.54
N PRO A 446 20.41 4.54 -2.61
CA PRO A 446 19.10 5.14 -2.47
C PRO A 446 18.12 4.14 -1.85
N LEU A 447 17.01 4.69 -1.36
CA LEU A 447 15.82 3.93 -1.06
C LEU A 447 15.24 3.38 -2.38
N ILE A 448 14.90 2.10 -2.43
CA ILE A 448 14.21 1.53 -3.60
C ILE A 448 12.77 1.27 -3.20
N VAL A 449 11.81 1.89 -3.90
CA VAL A 449 10.38 1.74 -3.63
C VAL A 449 9.66 1.30 -4.89
N ALA A 450 8.73 0.36 -4.76
CA ALA A 450 7.85 -0.04 -5.86
C ALA A 450 6.73 0.99 -6.05
N TYR A 451 6.47 1.36 -7.29
CA TYR A 451 5.38 2.26 -7.64
C TYR A 451 4.03 1.55 -7.53
N GLY A 452 3.05 2.24 -6.91
CA GLY A 452 1.67 1.77 -6.86
C GLY A 452 1.06 1.77 -5.46
N ALA A 453 -0.19 2.21 -5.35
CA ALA A 453 -0.90 2.36 -4.08
C ALA A 453 -1.25 1.01 -3.43
N VAL A 454 -1.87 0.10 -4.17
CA VAL A 454 -2.40 -1.17 -3.67
C VAL A 454 -1.52 -2.33 -4.08
N GLY A 455 -1.38 -3.34 -3.23
CA GLY A 455 -0.66 -4.57 -3.54
C GLY A 455 0.54 -4.81 -2.65
N ARG A 456 1.66 -5.28 -3.22
CA ARG A 456 2.82 -5.71 -2.41
C ARG A 456 3.62 -4.55 -1.83
N GLY A 457 3.64 -3.38 -2.47
CA GLY A 457 4.30 -2.16 -1.98
C GLY A 457 5.67 -2.44 -1.33
N THR A 458 6.66 -2.82 -2.13
CA THR A 458 7.99 -3.23 -1.64
C THR A 458 8.89 -2.02 -1.49
N THR A 459 9.54 -1.90 -0.34
CA THR A 459 10.54 -0.89 -0.02
C THR A 459 11.81 -1.60 0.44
N VAL A 460 12.94 -1.35 -0.24
CA VAL A 460 14.26 -1.88 0.14
C VAL A 460 15.10 -0.73 0.65
N VAL A 461 15.55 -0.87 1.90
CA VAL A 461 16.28 0.16 2.64
C VAL A 461 17.68 -0.35 2.94
N PRO A 462 18.74 0.35 2.49
CA PRO A 462 20.09 0.08 2.95
C PRO A 462 20.22 0.36 4.45
N ILE A 463 20.84 -0.56 5.19
CA ILE A 463 20.94 -0.47 6.65
C ILE A 463 22.34 -0.82 7.15
N THR A 464 22.62 -0.41 8.39
CA THR A 464 23.83 -0.75 9.15
C THR A 464 23.44 -1.40 10.48
N SER A 465 24.12 -2.48 10.82
CA SER A 465 23.97 -3.12 12.12
C SER A 465 24.55 -2.25 13.24
N ASP A 466 23.79 -2.09 14.32
CA ASP A 466 24.30 -1.61 15.60
C ASP A 466 25.25 -2.64 16.26
N ALA A 467 25.68 -2.39 17.51
CA ALA A 467 26.59 -3.29 18.20
C ALA A 467 26.03 -4.72 18.34
N ARG A 468 24.76 -4.87 18.68
CA ARG A 468 24.11 -6.17 18.93
C ARG A 468 23.82 -6.91 17.63
N ALA A 469 23.22 -6.24 16.65
CA ALA A 469 22.99 -6.80 15.32
C ALA A 469 24.31 -7.17 14.64
N ARG A 470 25.42 -6.47 14.94
CA ARG A 470 26.75 -6.81 14.42
C ARG A 470 27.35 -8.05 15.08
N GLU A 471 27.06 -8.28 16.35
CA GLU A 471 27.43 -9.53 17.05
C GLU A 471 26.71 -10.73 16.43
N LEU A 472 25.40 -10.59 16.14
CA LEU A 472 24.59 -11.67 15.58
C LEU A 472 24.85 -11.92 14.10
N PHE A 473 25.00 -10.87 13.31
CA PHE A 473 24.98 -10.96 11.83
C PHE A 473 26.32 -10.62 11.17
N GLY A 474 27.32 -10.22 11.95
CA GLY A 474 28.64 -9.85 11.45
C GLY A 474 28.68 -8.44 10.87
N LYS A 475 29.70 -8.21 10.01
CA LYS A 475 30.02 -6.88 9.42
C LYS A 475 29.55 -6.73 7.98
N ASP A 476 28.70 -7.65 7.50
CA ASP A 476 28.19 -7.59 6.14
C ASP A 476 27.39 -6.30 5.90
N LYS A 477 27.38 -5.82 4.65
CA LYS A 477 26.42 -4.78 4.24
C LYS A 477 25.03 -5.41 4.18
N LEU A 478 24.06 -4.80 4.83
CA LEU A 478 22.71 -5.32 4.94
C LEU A 478 21.69 -4.39 4.28
N VAL A 479 20.55 -4.99 3.91
CA VAL A 479 19.33 -4.30 3.49
C VAL A 479 18.15 -4.83 4.29
N ALA A 480 17.18 -3.94 4.54
CA ALA A 480 15.85 -4.29 5.02
C ALA A 480 14.87 -4.23 3.84
N LYS A 481 14.23 -5.35 3.52
CA LYS A 481 13.12 -5.41 2.56
C LYS A 481 11.81 -5.41 3.33
N LEU A 482 11.08 -4.29 3.28
CA LEU A 482 9.74 -4.14 3.82
C LEU A 482 8.73 -4.36 2.70
N CYS A 483 7.73 -5.20 2.92
CA CYS A 483 6.68 -5.45 1.93
C CYS A 483 5.36 -5.86 2.57
N TRP A 484 4.29 -5.79 1.79
CA TRP A 484 2.93 -6.09 2.20
C TRP A 484 2.36 -7.30 1.42
N PRO A 485 2.93 -8.51 1.59
CA PRO A 485 2.43 -9.69 0.90
C PRO A 485 1.02 -10.05 1.36
N SER A 486 0.26 -10.70 0.48
CA SER A 486 -0.98 -11.38 0.84
C SER A 486 -0.72 -12.43 1.91
N THR A 487 -1.59 -12.54 2.90
CA THR A 487 -1.52 -13.60 3.92
C THR A 487 -1.76 -14.99 3.33
N LYS A 488 -2.34 -15.08 2.13
CA LYS A 488 -2.50 -16.34 1.38
C LYS A 488 -1.20 -16.79 0.73
N ARG A 489 -0.21 -15.90 0.59
CA ARG A 489 1.08 -16.22 -0.02
C ARG A 489 1.95 -16.93 1.01
N ARG A 490 2.65 -17.97 0.56
CA ARG A 490 3.66 -18.65 1.37
C ARG A 490 4.73 -17.67 1.85
N ASP A 491 5.22 -17.88 3.08
CA ASP A 491 6.23 -17.04 3.68
C ASP A 491 7.56 -17.12 2.91
N GLU A 492 8.03 -15.97 2.43
CA GLU A 492 9.31 -15.85 1.72
C GLU A 492 10.49 -16.19 2.64
N ALA A 493 10.43 -15.78 3.91
CA ALA A 493 11.45 -16.10 4.89
C ALA A 493 11.51 -17.61 5.16
N GLU A 494 10.35 -18.24 5.40
CA GLU A 494 10.24 -19.70 5.55
C GLU A 494 10.81 -20.46 4.34
N ILE A 495 10.46 -20.04 3.11
CA ILE A 495 10.99 -20.64 1.88
C ILE A 495 12.53 -20.55 1.84
N ILE A 496 13.08 -19.37 2.12
CA ILE A 496 14.54 -19.15 2.13
C ILE A 496 15.20 -20.06 3.18
N ARG A 497 14.68 -20.10 4.40
CA ARG A 497 15.19 -20.97 5.48
C ARG A 497 15.18 -22.43 5.07
N MET A 498 14.06 -22.91 4.55
CA MET A 498 13.89 -24.29 4.10
C MET A 498 14.92 -24.68 3.04
N ILE A 499 15.10 -23.86 2.01
CA ILE A 499 16.07 -24.10 0.94
C ILE A 499 17.48 -24.13 1.51
N ARG A 500 17.86 -23.15 2.34
CA ARG A 500 19.21 -23.08 2.94
C ARG A 500 19.49 -24.31 3.81
N THR A 501 18.53 -24.74 4.63
CA THR A 501 18.68 -25.96 5.45
C THR A 501 18.89 -27.19 4.58
N LYS A 502 18.08 -27.39 3.55
CA LYS A 502 18.21 -28.55 2.63
C LYS A 502 19.52 -28.55 1.85
N LEU A 503 20.01 -27.39 1.42
CA LEU A 503 21.31 -27.28 0.77
C LEU A 503 22.48 -27.52 1.73
N LYS A 504 22.37 -27.10 3.01
CA LYS A 504 23.39 -27.37 4.04
C LYS A 504 23.52 -28.86 4.36
N GLU A 505 22.40 -29.58 4.41
CA GLU A 505 22.35 -31.03 4.68
C GLU A 505 22.96 -31.86 3.54
N ASN A 506 22.87 -31.39 2.29
CA ASN A 506 23.35 -32.11 1.12
C ASN A 506 24.79 -31.72 0.74
N LYS A 507 25.75 -32.63 0.94
CA LYS A 507 27.18 -32.41 0.63
C LYS A 507 27.45 -31.92 -0.80
N LYS A 508 26.73 -32.43 -1.80
CA LYS A 508 26.90 -32.03 -3.22
C LYS A 508 26.25 -30.67 -3.49
N ALA A 509 25.10 -30.40 -2.88
CA ALA A 509 24.34 -29.17 -3.14
C ALA A 509 24.79 -27.98 -2.28
N LYS A 510 25.57 -28.22 -1.21
CA LYS A 510 26.11 -27.19 -0.31
C LYS A 510 26.87 -26.07 -1.05
N VAL A 511 27.52 -26.39 -2.18
CA VAL A 511 28.22 -25.42 -3.03
C VAL A 511 27.30 -24.31 -3.57
N TYR A 512 25.99 -24.56 -3.66
CA TYR A 512 25.00 -23.62 -4.17
C TYR A 512 24.42 -22.68 -3.10
N LEU A 513 24.75 -22.87 -1.81
CA LEU A 513 24.29 -21.98 -0.74
C LEU A 513 24.64 -20.50 -0.98
N LYS A 514 25.80 -20.26 -1.61
CA LYS A 514 26.26 -18.91 -1.97
C LYS A 514 25.36 -18.20 -3.00
N ASN A 515 24.49 -18.94 -3.69
CA ASN A 515 23.55 -18.41 -4.67
C ASN A 515 22.16 -18.17 -4.08
N ILE A 516 21.92 -18.58 -2.82
CA ILE A 516 20.66 -18.35 -2.12
C ILE A 516 20.83 -17.14 -1.21
N VAL A 517 19.82 -16.27 -1.19
CA VAL A 517 19.78 -15.10 -0.31
C VAL A 517 20.20 -15.46 1.10
N ASP A 518 21.17 -14.71 1.61
CA ASP A 518 21.61 -14.78 2.99
C ASP A 518 20.69 -13.94 3.88
N LEU A 519 19.55 -14.53 4.23
CA LEU A 519 18.61 -14.01 5.20
C LEU A 519 19.24 -14.06 6.59
N LYS A 520 19.27 -12.93 7.30
CA LYS A 520 19.75 -12.84 8.68
C LYS A 520 18.61 -13.03 9.67
N CYS A 521 17.51 -12.29 9.49
CA CYS A 521 16.28 -12.46 10.25
C CYS A 521 15.05 -11.91 9.51
N SER A 522 13.85 -12.22 10.01
CA SER A 522 12.59 -11.66 9.50
C SER A 522 11.62 -11.27 10.62
N LEU A 523 10.71 -10.37 10.33
CA LEU A 523 9.58 -9.97 11.18
C LEU A 523 8.31 -9.91 10.36
N ASP A 524 7.24 -10.55 10.84
CA ASP A 524 5.89 -10.37 10.34
C ASP A 524 5.04 -9.65 11.41
N MET A 525 4.28 -8.65 10.98
CA MET A 525 3.32 -7.91 11.81
C MET A 525 1.99 -7.78 11.08
N SER A 526 0.92 -8.21 11.74
CA SER A 526 -0.45 -8.00 11.28
C SER A 526 -0.82 -6.52 11.25
N ALA A 527 -1.93 -6.20 10.56
CA ALA A 527 -2.48 -4.85 10.53
C ALA A 527 -2.82 -4.31 11.94
N VAL A 528 -3.23 -5.18 12.87
CA VAL A 528 -3.50 -4.82 14.28
C VAL A 528 -2.20 -4.50 15.01
N GLU A 529 -1.19 -5.36 14.90
CA GLU A 529 0.09 -5.19 15.61
C GLU A 529 0.85 -3.94 15.17
N ILE A 530 0.79 -3.59 13.88
CA ILE A 530 1.42 -2.36 13.37
C ILE A 530 0.54 -1.11 13.58
N GLY A 531 -0.65 -1.26 14.16
CA GLY A 531 -1.57 -0.15 14.41
C GLY A 531 -2.17 0.47 13.14
N LEU A 532 -2.28 -0.29 12.04
CA LEU A 532 -2.80 0.20 10.77
C LEU A 532 -4.26 0.65 10.94
N PRO A 533 -4.65 1.89 10.52
CA PRO A 533 -6.00 2.42 10.76
C PRO A 533 -7.13 1.50 10.31
N ARG A 534 -6.99 0.87 9.13
CA ARG A 534 -7.96 -0.12 8.60
C ARG A 534 -8.37 -1.20 9.60
N ALA A 535 -7.45 -1.64 10.45
CA ALA A 535 -7.75 -2.71 11.41
C ALA A 535 -8.76 -2.30 12.48
N PHE A 536 -8.99 -1.00 12.64
CA PHE A 536 -9.89 -0.40 13.63
C PHE A 536 -11.08 0.29 12.99
N MET A 537 -11.16 0.32 11.66
CA MET A 537 -12.26 0.89 10.91
C MET A 537 -13.23 -0.22 10.49
N ASP A 538 -14.53 0.03 10.59
CA ASP A 538 -15.58 -0.90 10.17
C ASP A 538 -15.78 -0.89 8.64
N LEU A 539 -14.70 -1.20 7.91
CA LEU A 539 -14.65 -1.18 6.46
C LEU A 539 -15.38 -2.40 5.87
N THR A 540 -16.21 -2.15 4.87
CA THR A 540 -17.06 -3.17 4.27
C THR A 540 -16.56 -3.65 2.92
N ALA A 541 -15.68 -2.89 2.25
CA ALA A 541 -15.15 -3.27 0.96
C ALA A 541 -14.32 -4.56 1.09
N PRO A 542 -14.52 -5.54 0.20
CA PRO A 542 -13.69 -6.73 0.20
C PRO A 542 -12.24 -6.32 -0.03
N TYR A 543 -11.33 -6.88 0.76
CA TYR A 543 -9.91 -6.72 0.53
C TYR A 543 -9.19 -8.04 0.75
N GLU A 544 -8.04 -8.17 0.10
CA GLU A 544 -7.13 -9.27 0.36
C GLU A 544 -6.31 -8.92 1.62
N PRO A 545 -6.39 -9.71 2.70
CA PRO A 545 -5.61 -9.43 3.90
C PRO A 545 -4.11 -9.48 3.61
N ARG A 546 -3.38 -8.53 4.17
CA ARG A 546 -1.93 -8.41 4.06
C ARG A 546 -1.34 -8.16 5.44
N LEU A 547 -0.07 -8.50 5.59
CA LEU A 547 0.74 -8.21 6.77
C LEU A 547 1.97 -7.42 6.34
N LEU A 548 2.58 -6.68 7.26
CA LEU A 548 3.90 -6.10 7.05
C LEU A 548 4.94 -7.19 7.28
N ARG A 549 5.74 -7.48 6.25
CA ARG A 549 6.89 -8.37 6.33
C ARG A 549 8.18 -7.58 6.15
N THR A 550 9.08 -7.73 7.10
CA THR A 550 10.43 -7.17 7.05
C THR A 550 11.44 -8.30 6.99
N LEU A 551 12.31 -8.28 5.97
CA LEU A 551 13.41 -9.22 5.81
C LEU A 551 14.75 -8.49 5.93
N ILE A 552 15.60 -8.92 6.85
CA ILE A 552 16.98 -8.43 6.97
C ILE A 552 17.88 -9.42 6.25
N MET A 553 18.60 -8.94 5.23
CA MET A 553 19.45 -9.79 4.39
C MET A 553 20.72 -9.05 3.95
N VAL A 554 21.71 -9.80 3.47
CA VAL A 554 22.90 -9.21 2.83
C VAL A 554 22.49 -8.37 1.60
N GLU A 555 23.14 -7.23 1.41
CA GLU A 555 22.95 -6.36 0.24
C GLU A 555 23.44 -7.06 -1.04
N TYR A 556 22.57 -7.21 -2.02
CA TYR A 556 22.91 -7.71 -3.36
C TYR A 556 22.96 -6.54 -4.35
N LEU A 557 23.88 -6.62 -5.32
CA LEU A 557 23.95 -5.63 -6.38
C LEU A 557 22.80 -5.82 -7.38
N PRO A 558 22.20 -4.73 -7.88
CA PRO A 558 21.23 -4.78 -8.97
C PRO A 558 21.83 -5.42 -10.23
N LEU A 559 21.01 -6.17 -10.98
CA LEU A 559 21.44 -6.86 -12.20
C LEU A 559 21.84 -5.87 -13.31
N GLU A 560 21.29 -4.66 -13.27
CA GLU A 560 21.58 -3.54 -14.17
C GLU A 560 23.02 -3.02 -14.02
N GLN A 561 23.68 -3.31 -12.90
CA GLN A 561 25.08 -2.94 -12.69
C GLN A 561 26.05 -3.91 -13.37
N ILE A 562 25.55 -4.98 -13.99
CA ILE A 562 26.36 -5.91 -14.78
C ILE A 562 26.71 -5.22 -16.11
N ARG A 563 27.98 -4.81 -16.24
CA ARG A 563 28.47 -4.05 -17.40
C ARG A 563 29.12 -4.89 -18.49
N SER A 564 29.29 -6.20 -18.27
CA SER A 564 29.94 -7.08 -19.24
C SER A 564 29.13 -8.36 -19.48
N LEU A 565 29.25 -8.91 -20.69
CA LEU A 565 28.64 -10.18 -21.05
C LEU A 565 29.20 -11.33 -20.19
N ASP A 566 30.47 -11.26 -19.80
CA ASP A 566 31.10 -12.33 -19.00
C ASP A 566 30.63 -12.29 -17.55
N ASP A 567 30.48 -11.10 -16.95
CA ASP A 567 29.82 -10.96 -15.65
C ASP A 567 28.36 -11.43 -15.72
N PHE A 568 27.66 -11.10 -16.81
CA PHE A 568 26.29 -11.58 -17.03
C PHE A 568 26.24 -13.10 -17.14
N LYS A 569 27.14 -13.73 -17.89
CA LYS A 569 27.23 -15.20 -17.97
C LYS A 569 27.51 -15.81 -16.60
N VAL A 570 28.42 -15.24 -15.82
CA VAL A 570 28.71 -15.72 -14.46
C VAL A 570 27.46 -15.66 -13.59
N VAL A 571 26.71 -14.56 -13.64
CA VAL A 571 25.45 -14.41 -12.92
C VAL A 571 24.39 -15.36 -13.45
N PHE A 572 24.24 -15.48 -14.77
CA PHE A 572 23.25 -16.33 -15.43
C PHE A 572 23.50 -17.82 -15.15
N ASP A 573 24.73 -18.30 -15.27
CA ASP A 573 25.10 -19.69 -14.99
C ASP A 573 24.95 -20.02 -13.50
N ARG A 574 25.23 -19.05 -12.60
CA ARG A 574 25.12 -19.25 -11.14
C ARG A 574 23.69 -19.12 -10.63
N HIS A 575 22.85 -18.28 -11.25
CA HIS A 575 21.53 -17.95 -10.73
C HIS A 575 20.38 -18.48 -11.60
N PHE A 576 20.48 -18.41 -12.92
CA PHE A 576 19.37 -18.73 -13.83
C PHE A 576 19.06 -20.24 -13.90
N ARG A 577 20.06 -21.11 -13.78
CA ARG A 577 19.85 -22.58 -13.66
C ARG A 577 19.02 -22.98 -12.44
N TRP A 578 18.97 -22.14 -11.39
CA TRP A 578 18.15 -22.37 -10.19
C TRP A 578 16.89 -21.52 -10.14
N TYR A 579 16.87 -20.37 -10.84
CA TYR A 579 15.68 -19.53 -11.00
C TYR A 579 14.55 -20.26 -11.75
N VAL A 580 14.88 -21.16 -12.68
CA VAL A 580 13.91 -22.04 -13.37
C VAL A 580 13.26 -23.07 -12.43
N VAL A 581 13.87 -23.35 -11.27
CA VAL A 581 13.30 -24.22 -10.22
C VAL A 581 12.60 -23.41 -9.12
N LEU A 582 12.88 -22.11 -9.01
CA LEU A 582 12.38 -21.22 -7.98
C LEU A 582 11.62 -20.04 -8.61
N GLN A 583 10.37 -20.27 -9.03
CA GLN A 583 9.54 -19.16 -9.52
C GLN A 583 9.29 -18.10 -8.43
N ALA A 584 9.71 -16.88 -8.77
CA ALA A 584 9.22 -15.56 -8.36
C ALA A 584 9.31 -15.18 -6.86
N ASN A 585 10.44 -14.57 -6.45
CA ASN A 585 10.44 -13.49 -5.43
C ASN A 585 11.81 -12.85 -5.10
N ILE A 586 12.94 -13.41 -5.56
CA ILE A 586 14.26 -13.00 -5.05
C ILE A 586 14.81 -11.73 -5.73
N CYS A 587 14.34 -11.38 -6.93
CA CYS A 587 14.68 -10.08 -7.55
C CYS A 587 13.40 -9.28 -7.76
N VAL A 588 13.09 -8.35 -6.87
CA VAL A 588 12.13 -7.29 -7.19
C VAL A 588 12.62 -5.93 -6.69
N GLY A 589 13.52 -5.37 -7.47
CA GLY A 589 13.41 -4.00 -7.98
C GLY A 589 13.76 -4.14 -9.45
N TRP A 590 12.74 -4.10 -10.31
CA TRP A 590 12.85 -4.09 -11.77
C TRP A 590 11.86 -3.03 -12.25
#